data_AF-A0A7C7ZRI6-F1
#
_entry.id   AF-A0A7C7ZRI6-F1
#
_cell.length_a   1.000
_cell.length_b   1.000
_cell.length_c   1.000
_cell.angle_alpha   90.00
_cell.angle_beta   90.00
_cell.angle_gamma   90.00
#
_symmetry.space_group_name_H-M   'P 1'
#
loop_
_entity.id
_entity.type
_entity.pdbx_description
1 polymer ?
#
loop_
_entity_poly.entity_id
_entity_poly.type
_entity_poly.pdbx_seq_one_letter_code
_entity_poly.pdbx_strand_id
1 'polypeptide(L)'
;DLLFTVFAGCGDFPKIVYASGDIEESFYDTGNCFNYADKFQIPVIHMMDKFLSSSVVTCKKFNPKKISIDRGKLLDKVEGEYKRFAFTDDGISPRSKLGMDNGIFWNTGDESDEMGHISEDPQIRIKMMDKRMSRLDLALKSIPITQQAVSFEIHDYTIISWGSTKGPIIDAQDMLKKEGIDIGFIQIKLLHPFPTEYVKSLLKDAKILIDIEANYSGQLGKIFKQNISRDIDYHILKYTGRGMTSTEIYDSLKKIVENKATKREVLSHGA
;
A
#
# COMPACT_ATOMS: atom_id res chain seq x y z
N ASP A 1 1.09 3.05 -12.85
CA ASP A 1 -0.14 3.68 -12.30
C ASP A 1 -0.05 4.05 -10.83
N LEU A 2 0.99 3.64 -10.10
CA LEU A 2 1.13 3.90 -8.67
C LEU A 2 0.95 5.38 -8.27
N LEU A 3 1.70 6.32 -8.87
CA LEU A 3 1.58 7.74 -8.50
C LEU A 3 0.19 8.28 -8.79
N PHE A 4 -0.40 7.89 -9.93
CA PHE A 4 -1.77 8.25 -10.25
C PHE A 4 -2.72 7.75 -9.17
N THR A 5 -2.64 6.48 -8.78
CA THR A 5 -3.50 5.92 -7.74
C THR A 5 -3.34 6.61 -6.37
N VAL A 6 -2.12 6.98 -5.98
CA VAL A 6 -1.85 7.67 -4.71
C VAL A 6 -2.34 9.12 -4.73
N PHE A 7 -2.28 9.82 -5.86
CA PHE A 7 -2.58 11.26 -5.94
C PHE A 7 -3.86 11.61 -6.71
N ALA A 8 -4.58 10.63 -7.26
CA ALA A 8 -5.81 10.87 -8.01
C ALA A 8 -6.94 11.41 -7.11
N GLY A 9 -7.73 12.29 -7.72
CA GLY A 9 -8.89 12.97 -7.13
C GLY A 9 -8.64 14.47 -6.93
N CYS A 10 -9.69 15.27 -7.10
CA CYS A 10 -9.62 16.71 -6.84
C CYS A 10 -9.77 16.99 -5.33
N GLY A 11 -8.97 17.94 -4.82
CA GLY A 11 -8.88 18.22 -3.38
C GLY A 11 -8.17 17.10 -2.60
N ASP A 12 -8.06 17.30 -1.28
CA ASP A 12 -7.50 16.30 -0.38
C ASP A 12 -8.59 15.46 0.27
N PHE A 13 -8.41 14.15 0.25
CA PHE A 13 -9.24 13.22 0.99
C PHE A 13 -8.43 11.96 1.31
N PRO A 14 -8.73 11.30 2.44
CA PRO A 14 -8.04 10.09 2.83
C PRO A 14 -8.40 8.95 1.86
N LYS A 15 -7.39 8.20 1.43
CA LYS A 15 -7.56 6.92 0.74
C LYS A 15 -6.44 5.98 1.17
N ILE A 16 -6.68 4.67 1.10
CA ILE A 16 -5.63 3.67 1.26
C ILE A 16 -5.27 3.13 -0.12
N VAL A 17 -3.98 3.00 -0.40
CA VAL A 17 -3.47 2.28 -1.57
C VAL A 17 -2.65 1.10 -1.06
N TYR A 18 -3.05 -0.09 -1.46
CA TYR A 18 -2.50 -1.35 -0.95
C TYR A 18 -2.14 -2.26 -2.12
N ALA A 19 -1.05 -3.02 -2.04
CA ALA A 19 -0.64 -3.94 -3.10
C ALA A 19 -0.27 -5.32 -2.56
N SER A 20 -0.67 -6.35 -3.31
CA SER A 20 -0.27 -7.74 -3.07
C SER A 20 0.86 -8.14 -4.00
N GLY A 21 1.78 -8.97 -3.50
CA GLY A 21 2.95 -9.41 -4.25
C GLY A 21 2.83 -10.81 -4.85
N ASP A 22 1.87 -11.62 -4.40
CA ASP A 22 1.61 -12.95 -4.92
C ASP A 22 0.12 -13.34 -4.82
N ILE A 23 -0.21 -14.55 -5.27
CA ILE A 23 -1.58 -15.07 -5.32
C ILE A 23 -2.15 -15.35 -3.91
N GLU A 24 -1.32 -15.79 -2.95
CA GLU A 24 -1.78 -16.05 -1.59
C GLU A 24 -2.06 -14.72 -0.86
N GLU A 25 -1.16 -13.76 -0.98
CA GLU A 25 -1.33 -12.40 -0.51
C GLU A 25 -2.59 -11.77 -1.10
N SER A 26 -2.82 -11.91 -2.40
CA SER A 26 -4.00 -11.36 -3.08
C SER A 26 -5.30 -11.82 -2.42
N PHE A 27 -5.41 -13.10 -2.06
CA PHE A 27 -6.60 -13.63 -1.40
C PHE A 27 -6.84 -13.03 -0.01
N TYR A 28 -5.81 -13.03 0.85
CA TYR A 28 -5.95 -12.53 2.22
C TYR A 28 -6.03 -11.01 2.30
N ASP A 29 -5.26 -10.32 1.46
CA ASP A 29 -5.22 -8.86 1.41
C ASP A 29 -6.53 -8.28 0.89
N THR A 30 -7.22 -8.95 -0.04
CA THR A 30 -8.58 -8.52 -0.43
C THR A 30 -9.52 -8.48 0.78
N GLY A 31 -9.47 -9.50 1.65
CA GLY A 31 -10.23 -9.51 2.90
C GLY A 31 -9.86 -8.34 3.83
N ASN A 32 -8.55 -8.09 3.99
CA ASN A 32 -8.06 -6.97 4.78
C ASN A 32 -8.50 -5.61 4.20
N CYS A 33 -8.43 -5.43 2.88
CA CYS A 33 -8.84 -4.21 2.19
C CYS A 33 -10.33 -3.89 2.42
N PHE A 34 -11.22 -4.89 2.40
CA PHE A 34 -12.62 -4.69 2.76
C PHE A 34 -12.79 -4.24 4.22
N ASN A 35 -12.05 -4.86 5.15
CA ASN A 35 -12.07 -4.44 6.54
C ASN A 35 -11.53 -3.01 6.71
N TYR A 36 -10.46 -2.62 6.02
CA TYR A 36 -9.93 -1.27 6.09
C TYR A 36 -10.94 -0.24 5.57
N ALA A 37 -11.64 -0.57 4.48
CA ALA A 37 -12.67 0.30 3.92
C ALA A 37 -13.82 0.52 4.92
N ASP A 38 -14.30 -0.55 5.56
CA ASP A 38 -15.36 -0.48 6.57
C ASP A 38 -14.91 0.23 7.86
N LYS A 39 -13.71 -0.12 8.37
CA LYS A 39 -13.15 0.38 9.62
C LYS A 39 -12.83 1.86 9.58
N PHE A 40 -12.13 2.29 8.53
CA PHE A 40 -11.68 3.68 8.39
C PHE A 40 -12.67 4.55 7.61
N GLN A 41 -13.67 3.95 6.95
CA GLN A 41 -14.67 4.66 6.14
C GLN A 41 -14.04 5.55 5.06
N ILE A 42 -13.06 5.00 4.34
CA ILE A 42 -12.34 5.67 3.25
C ILE A 42 -12.19 4.74 2.05
N PRO A 43 -12.01 5.26 0.83
CA PRO A 43 -11.70 4.44 -0.33
C PRO A 43 -10.41 3.64 -0.11
N VAL A 44 -10.44 2.36 -0.47
CA VAL A 44 -9.27 1.47 -0.49
C VAL A 44 -9.06 0.99 -1.92
N ILE A 45 -7.89 1.27 -2.48
CA ILE A 45 -7.50 0.83 -3.82
C ILE A 45 -6.50 -0.31 -3.65
N HIS A 46 -6.97 -1.54 -3.92
CA HIS A 46 -6.14 -2.74 -3.91
C HIS A 46 -5.53 -2.95 -5.30
N MET A 47 -4.24 -2.68 -5.43
CA MET A 47 -3.48 -2.79 -6.67
C MET A 47 -2.96 -4.21 -6.86
N MET A 48 -3.27 -4.77 -8.02
CA MET A 48 -2.69 -5.99 -8.57
C MET A 48 -2.41 -5.75 -10.05
N ASP A 49 -1.35 -6.34 -10.57
CA ASP A 49 -1.04 -6.24 -12.00
C ASP A 49 -1.61 -7.41 -12.82
N LYS A 50 -1.49 -7.25 -14.14
CA LYS A 50 -1.94 -8.27 -15.09
C LYS A 50 -1.19 -9.59 -14.92
N PHE A 51 0.08 -9.55 -14.51
CA PHE A 51 0.88 -10.74 -14.33
C PHE A 51 0.30 -11.61 -13.21
N LEU A 52 0.02 -11.06 -12.04
CA LEU A 52 -0.62 -11.80 -10.94
C LEU A 52 -2.01 -12.31 -11.32
N SER A 53 -2.84 -11.47 -11.93
CA SER A 53 -4.22 -11.85 -12.27
C SER A 53 -4.33 -12.92 -13.37
N SER A 54 -3.32 -13.09 -14.22
CA SER A 54 -3.29 -14.12 -15.26
C SER A 54 -2.40 -15.31 -14.95
N SER A 55 -1.68 -15.28 -13.83
CA SER A 55 -0.85 -16.40 -13.39
C SER A 55 -1.69 -17.47 -12.69
N VAL A 56 -1.37 -18.73 -12.96
CA VAL A 56 -1.92 -19.88 -12.25
C VAL A 56 -0.76 -20.59 -11.57
N VAL A 57 -0.86 -20.79 -10.26
CA VAL A 57 0.16 -21.48 -9.47
C VAL A 57 -0.46 -22.58 -8.64
N THR A 58 0.31 -23.64 -8.40
CA THR A 58 -0.04 -24.62 -7.37
C THR A 58 0.25 -24.00 -6.01
N CYS A 59 -0.76 -23.88 -5.17
CA CYS A 59 -0.65 -23.29 -3.84
C CYS A 59 -1.36 -24.15 -2.79
N LYS A 60 -1.08 -23.88 -1.51
CA LYS A 60 -1.83 -24.49 -0.41
C LYS A 60 -3.27 -23.98 -0.47
N LYS A 61 -4.22 -24.85 -0.08
CA LYS A 61 -5.63 -24.47 0.02
C LYS A 61 -5.78 -23.26 0.96
N PHE A 62 -6.41 -22.19 0.46
CA PHE A 62 -6.66 -20.99 1.27
C PHE A 62 -7.60 -21.31 2.44
N ASN A 63 -7.33 -20.67 3.58
CA ASN A 63 -8.17 -20.79 4.76
C ASN A 63 -8.95 -19.47 5.00
N PRO A 64 -10.22 -19.38 4.58
CA PRO A 64 -11.00 -18.16 4.73
C PRO A 64 -11.20 -17.74 6.19
N LYS A 65 -11.07 -18.67 7.15
CA LYS A 65 -11.18 -18.37 8.59
C LYS A 65 -10.04 -17.49 9.13
N LYS A 66 -8.95 -17.32 8.36
CA LYS A 66 -7.89 -16.36 8.70
C LYS A 66 -8.31 -14.90 8.47
N ILE A 67 -9.39 -14.68 7.74
CA ILE A 67 -9.95 -13.34 7.50
C ILE A 67 -11.08 -13.14 8.50
N SER A 68 -10.84 -12.31 9.52
CA SER A 68 -11.90 -11.82 10.41
C SER A 68 -12.65 -10.70 9.71
N ILE A 69 -13.98 -10.63 9.86
CA ILE A 69 -14.78 -9.51 9.32
C ILE A 69 -14.84 -8.40 10.37
N ASP A 70 -14.36 -7.21 10.02
CA ASP A 70 -14.43 -6.00 10.85
C ASP A 70 -15.25 -4.94 10.10
N ARG A 71 -16.49 -4.70 10.56
CA ARG A 71 -17.41 -3.71 9.97
C ARG A 71 -17.17 -2.28 10.49
N GLY A 72 -16.17 -2.09 11.35
CA GLY A 72 -15.91 -0.82 12.01
C GLY A 72 -17.07 -0.38 12.88
N LYS A 73 -17.29 0.93 12.94
CA LYS A 73 -18.39 1.55 13.70
C LYS A 73 -19.73 1.49 12.96
N LEU A 74 -20.07 0.35 12.34
CA LEU A 74 -21.40 0.11 11.80
C LEU A 74 -22.38 -0.09 12.96
N LEU A 75 -23.45 0.68 12.99
CA LEU A 75 -24.47 0.60 14.02
C LEU A 75 -25.43 -0.55 13.73
N ASP A 76 -25.88 -1.24 14.79
CA ASP A 76 -26.99 -2.20 14.72
C ASP A 76 -28.35 -1.50 14.88
N LYS A 77 -28.39 -0.42 15.67
CA LYS A 77 -29.53 0.45 15.90
C LYS A 77 -29.08 1.88 16.13
N VAL A 78 -29.97 2.83 15.86
CA VAL A 78 -29.77 4.24 16.18
C VAL A 78 -30.62 4.61 17.39
N GLU A 79 -29.97 5.20 18.39
CA GLU A 79 -30.62 5.75 19.58
C GLU A 79 -30.48 7.28 19.56
N GLY A 80 -31.60 7.99 19.64
CA GLY A 80 -31.61 9.45 19.64
C GLY A 80 -31.34 10.09 18.27
N GLU A 81 -30.78 11.30 18.29
CA GLU A 81 -30.44 12.06 17.09
C GLU A 81 -29.18 11.48 16.41
N TYR A 82 -29.28 11.17 15.12
CA TYR A 82 -28.17 10.59 14.36
C TYR A 82 -27.46 11.63 13.49
N LYS A 83 -26.15 11.73 13.72
CA LYS A 83 -25.23 12.60 12.99
C LYS A 83 -24.23 11.74 12.19
N ARG A 84 -24.44 11.60 10.88
CA ARG A 84 -23.59 10.76 10.01
C ARG A 84 -22.12 11.17 10.04
N PHE A 85 -21.85 12.46 10.20
CA PHE A 85 -20.51 13.04 10.21
C PHE A 85 -20.12 13.59 11.59
N ALA A 86 -20.70 13.03 12.67
CA ALA A 86 -20.39 13.41 14.05
C ALA A 86 -18.87 13.52 14.32
N PHE A 87 -18.46 14.56 15.04
CA PHE A 87 -17.09 14.69 15.50
C PHE A 87 -16.77 13.63 16.58
N THR A 88 -15.65 12.93 16.39
CA THR A 88 -15.16 11.89 17.31
C THR A 88 -13.66 12.03 17.46
N ASP A 89 -13.12 11.58 18.60
CA ASP A 89 -11.69 11.70 18.91
C ASP A 89 -10.78 10.98 17.89
N ASP A 90 -11.29 9.92 17.24
CA ASP A 90 -10.58 9.15 16.23
C ASP A 90 -10.97 9.50 14.78
N GLY A 91 -11.81 10.52 14.57
CA GLY A 91 -12.28 10.94 13.24
C GLY A 91 -13.29 10.00 12.53
N ILE A 92 -13.58 8.84 13.13
CA ILE A 92 -14.53 7.85 12.63
C ILE A 92 -15.91 8.06 13.27
N SER A 93 -16.82 8.66 12.50
CA SER A 93 -18.22 8.81 12.90
C SER A 93 -18.94 7.45 12.87
N PRO A 94 -19.86 7.17 13.81
CA PRO A 94 -20.76 6.02 13.72
C PRO A 94 -21.50 6.00 12.38
N ARG A 95 -21.68 4.81 11.81
CA ARG A 95 -22.27 4.63 10.48
C ARG A 95 -23.57 3.84 10.57
N SER A 96 -24.66 4.47 10.12
CA SER A 96 -25.94 3.85 9.82
C SER A 96 -25.95 3.28 8.39
N LYS A 97 -26.88 2.35 8.13
CA LYS A 97 -27.23 1.87 6.77
C LYS A 97 -28.51 2.55 6.30
N LEU A 98 -28.67 2.69 4.98
CA LEU A 98 -29.93 3.18 4.41
C LEU A 98 -31.10 2.27 4.84
N GLY A 99 -32.19 2.88 5.29
CA GLY A 99 -33.38 2.18 5.78
C GLY A 99 -33.31 1.69 7.23
N MET A 100 -32.30 2.09 8.01
CA MET A 100 -32.28 1.84 9.47
C MET A 100 -33.19 2.82 10.20
N ASP A 101 -34.02 2.31 11.11
CA ASP A 101 -34.89 3.13 11.95
C ASP A 101 -34.07 4.19 12.71
N ASN A 102 -34.58 5.43 12.71
CA ASN A 102 -33.96 6.64 13.28
C ASN A 102 -32.60 7.03 12.67
N GLY A 103 -32.02 6.25 11.77
CA GLY A 103 -30.75 6.52 11.11
C GLY A 103 -30.89 7.36 9.84
N ILE A 104 -31.64 8.45 9.90
CA ILE A 104 -31.84 9.39 8.79
C ILE A 104 -30.62 10.30 8.68
N PHE A 105 -30.08 10.47 7.47
CA PHE A 105 -28.95 11.36 7.20
C PHE A 105 -28.93 11.82 5.75
N TRP A 106 -28.15 12.86 5.48
CA TRP A 106 -27.92 13.39 4.15
C TRP A 106 -26.47 13.12 3.73
N ASN A 107 -26.28 12.85 2.44
CA ASN A 107 -24.97 12.76 1.83
C ASN A 107 -24.93 13.74 0.66
N THR A 108 -23.89 14.57 0.62
CA THR A 108 -23.63 15.50 -0.47
C THR A 108 -22.15 15.46 -0.86
N GLY A 109 -21.84 15.92 -2.08
CA GLY A 109 -20.47 16.13 -2.54
C GLY A 109 -19.88 17.46 -2.08
N ASP A 110 -20.73 18.42 -1.72
CA ASP A 110 -20.33 19.67 -1.07
C ASP A 110 -19.77 19.41 0.34
N GLU A 111 -19.11 20.41 0.92
CA GLU A 111 -18.80 20.36 2.35
C GLU A 111 -20.10 20.37 3.16
N SER A 112 -20.11 19.63 4.27
CA SER A 112 -21.31 19.47 5.08
C SER A 112 -21.06 19.50 6.59
N ASP A 113 -22.12 19.80 7.33
CA ASP A 113 -22.15 19.70 8.80
C ASP A 113 -22.25 18.23 9.29
N GLU A 114 -22.40 18.03 10.60
CA GLU A 114 -22.47 16.69 11.20
C GLU A 114 -23.69 15.87 10.73
N MET A 115 -24.76 16.52 10.27
CA MET A 115 -25.99 15.90 9.77
C MET A 115 -25.88 15.53 8.29
N GLY A 116 -25.01 16.22 7.56
CA GLY A 116 -24.81 16.07 6.12
C GLY A 116 -25.48 17.17 5.29
N HIS A 117 -25.90 18.26 5.90
CA HIS A 117 -26.41 19.43 5.19
C HIS A 117 -25.26 20.30 4.70
N ILE A 118 -25.43 20.93 3.53
CA ILE A 118 -24.42 21.79 2.91
C ILE A 118 -24.04 22.92 3.87
N SER A 119 -22.73 23.13 4.05
CA SER A 119 -22.18 24.20 4.87
C SER A 119 -20.97 24.83 4.22
N GLU A 120 -20.98 26.16 4.13
CA GLU A 120 -19.84 26.96 3.67
C GLU A 120 -19.14 27.68 4.85
N ASP A 121 -19.50 27.34 6.09
CA ASP A 121 -18.86 27.92 7.27
C ASP A 121 -17.38 27.52 7.35
N PRO A 122 -16.44 28.49 7.46
CA PRO A 122 -15.01 28.20 7.41
C PRO A 122 -14.52 27.37 8.61
N GLN A 123 -15.14 27.50 9.79
CA GLN A 123 -14.75 26.73 10.96
C GLN A 123 -15.23 25.28 10.85
N ILE A 124 -16.42 25.06 10.30
CA ILE A 124 -16.93 23.72 9.98
C ILE A 124 -16.03 23.06 8.92
N ARG A 125 -15.67 23.81 7.86
CA ARG A 125 -14.78 23.31 6.80
C ARG A 125 -13.44 22.81 7.34
N ILE A 126 -12.77 23.59 8.19
CA ILE A 126 -11.49 23.18 8.81
C ILE A 126 -11.68 21.89 9.60
N LYS A 127 -12.65 21.88 10.53
CA LYS A 127 -12.89 20.72 11.40
C LYS A 127 -13.24 19.45 10.63
N MET A 128 -14.08 19.55 9.60
CA MET A 128 -14.48 18.39 8.79
C MET A 128 -13.33 17.86 7.93
N MET A 129 -12.48 18.75 7.43
CA MET A 129 -11.28 18.35 6.69
C MET A 129 -10.28 17.63 7.59
N ASP A 130 -9.94 18.23 8.74
CA ASP A 130 -9.02 17.64 9.71
C ASP A 130 -9.53 16.27 10.19
N LYS A 131 -10.83 16.18 10.47
CA LYS A 131 -11.51 14.93 10.82
C LYS A 131 -11.36 13.87 9.73
N ARG A 132 -11.55 14.20 8.45
CA ARG A 132 -11.35 13.24 7.35
C ARG A 132 -9.89 12.82 7.25
N MET A 133 -8.95 13.75 7.30
CA MET A 133 -7.52 13.46 7.11
C MET A 133 -6.91 12.66 8.26
N SER A 134 -7.36 12.87 9.51
CA SER A 134 -6.92 12.09 10.69
C SER A 134 -7.11 10.57 10.55
N ARG A 135 -7.99 10.14 9.64
CA ARG A 135 -8.24 8.72 9.35
C ARG A 135 -7.01 8.03 8.74
N LEU A 136 -6.15 8.76 8.03
CA LEU A 136 -4.90 8.21 7.50
C LEU A 136 -3.92 7.89 8.65
N ASP A 137 -3.81 8.80 9.63
CA ASP A 137 -2.96 8.58 10.81
C ASP A 137 -3.46 7.39 11.62
N LEU A 138 -4.79 7.32 11.82
CA LEU A 138 -5.42 6.18 12.47
C LEU A 138 -5.18 4.88 11.72
N ALA A 139 -5.31 4.89 10.38
CA ALA A 139 -5.06 3.73 9.54
C ALA A 139 -3.61 3.25 9.67
N LEU A 140 -2.64 4.16 9.56
CA LEU A 140 -1.23 3.81 9.67
C LEU A 140 -0.88 3.25 11.06
N LYS A 141 -1.47 3.78 12.13
CA LYS A 141 -1.27 3.27 13.50
C LYS A 141 -1.96 1.91 13.73
N SER A 142 -3.10 1.67 13.10
CA SER A 142 -3.97 0.52 13.39
C SER A 142 -3.68 -0.69 12.51
N ILE A 143 -3.20 -0.49 11.29
CA ILE A 143 -2.83 -1.58 10.38
C ILE A 143 -1.58 -2.29 10.93
N PRO A 144 -1.60 -3.61 11.15
CA PRO A 144 -0.43 -4.35 11.60
C PRO A 144 0.82 -4.10 10.74
N ILE A 145 1.98 -3.95 11.37
CA ILE A 145 3.26 -3.68 10.67
C ILE A 145 3.58 -4.72 9.58
N THR A 146 3.24 -5.99 9.81
CA THR A 146 3.41 -7.09 8.85
C THR A 146 2.51 -6.98 7.63
N GLN A 147 1.44 -6.17 7.72
CA GLN A 147 0.57 -5.81 6.62
C GLN A 147 1.00 -4.47 5.99
N GLN A 148 1.90 -3.70 6.60
CA GLN A 148 2.43 -2.46 6.01
C GLN A 148 3.61 -2.75 5.08
N ALA A 149 4.60 -3.50 5.56
CA ALA A 149 5.75 -3.94 4.78
C ALA A 149 6.29 -5.28 5.32
N VAL A 150 6.89 -6.07 4.45
CA VAL A 150 7.46 -7.39 4.78
C VAL A 150 8.95 -7.37 4.45
N SER A 151 9.79 -7.79 5.40
CA SER A 151 11.22 -7.94 5.19
C SER A 151 11.58 -9.40 4.93
N PHE A 152 12.31 -9.63 3.85
CA PHE A 152 12.98 -10.86 3.45
C PHE A 152 14.48 -10.60 3.59
N GLU A 153 14.96 -10.59 4.83
CA GLU A 153 16.32 -10.19 5.20
C GLU A 153 16.63 -8.70 4.98
N ILE A 154 17.66 -8.20 5.68
CA ILE A 154 18.19 -6.85 5.57
C ILE A 154 19.71 -6.99 5.53
N HIS A 155 20.33 -6.42 4.51
CA HIS A 155 21.78 -6.47 4.29
C HIS A 155 22.29 -5.13 3.75
N ASP A 156 23.60 -5.01 3.58
CA ASP A 156 24.24 -3.80 3.03
C ASP A 156 23.61 -3.36 1.70
N TYR A 157 23.31 -4.32 0.82
CA TYR A 157 22.49 -4.12 -0.37
C TYR A 157 21.06 -4.53 -0.03
N THR A 158 20.11 -3.61 -0.09
CA THR A 158 18.70 -3.90 0.21
C THR A 158 17.79 -3.39 -0.90
N ILE A 159 16.94 -4.29 -1.38
CA ILE A 159 15.93 -4.05 -2.39
C ILE A 159 14.69 -3.45 -1.73
N ILE A 160 14.10 -2.43 -2.36
CA ILE A 160 12.75 -1.94 -2.08
C ILE A 160 11.90 -2.23 -3.30
N SER A 161 10.76 -2.91 -3.10
CA SER A 161 9.86 -3.22 -4.21
C SER A 161 8.42 -3.47 -3.74
N TRP A 162 7.52 -3.71 -4.68
CA TRP A 162 6.09 -3.94 -4.46
C TRP A 162 5.48 -4.72 -5.63
N GLY A 163 4.32 -5.35 -5.40
CA GLY A 163 3.58 -6.05 -6.46
C GLY A 163 4.27 -7.34 -6.93
N SER A 164 4.01 -7.74 -8.18
CA SER A 164 4.44 -9.03 -8.75
C SER A 164 5.94 -9.29 -8.80
N THR A 165 6.76 -8.27 -8.60
CA THR A 165 8.23 -8.39 -8.55
C THR A 165 8.69 -9.26 -7.38
N LYS A 166 7.87 -9.41 -6.33
CA LYS A 166 8.16 -10.17 -5.11
C LYS A 166 8.76 -11.55 -5.41
N GLY A 167 8.07 -12.38 -6.19
CA GLY A 167 8.49 -13.75 -6.47
C GLY A 167 9.88 -13.82 -7.14
N PRO A 168 10.05 -13.19 -8.32
CA PRO A 168 11.34 -13.13 -9.00
C PRO A 168 12.49 -12.57 -8.15
N ILE A 169 12.22 -11.61 -7.26
CA ILE A 169 13.23 -11.06 -6.34
C ILE A 169 13.68 -12.09 -5.31
N ILE A 170 12.75 -12.80 -4.67
CA ILE A 170 13.06 -13.83 -3.68
C ILE A 170 13.86 -14.97 -4.34
N ASP A 171 13.47 -15.40 -5.53
CA ASP A 171 14.21 -16.43 -6.27
C ASP A 171 15.64 -15.97 -6.62
N ALA A 172 15.80 -14.71 -7.05
CA ALA A 172 17.12 -14.14 -7.35
C ALA A 172 18.01 -14.00 -6.09
N GLN A 173 17.40 -13.62 -4.97
CA GLN A 173 18.07 -13.58 -3.65
C GLN A 173 18.59 -14.96 -3.26
N ASP A 174 17.78 -16.01 -3.40
CA ASP A 174 18.19 -17.39 -3.13
C ASP A 174 19.32 -17.88 -4.07
N MET A 175 19.33 -17.44 -5.32
CA MET A 175 20.42 -17.72 -6.26
C MET A 175 21.73 -17.06 -5.84
N LEU A 176 21.70 -15.77 -5.49
CA LEU A 176 22.89 -15.02 -5.06
C LEU A 176 23.44 -15.53 -3.72
N LYS A 177 22.55 -15.93 -2.80
CA LYS A 177 22.94 -16.49 -1.50
C LYS A 177 23.76 -17.77 -1.64
N LYS A 178 23.49 -18.60 -2.66
CA LYS A 178 24.30 -19.81 -2.97
C LYS A 178 25.72 -19.47 -3.42
N GLU A 179 25.96 -18.24 -3.86
CA GLU A 179 27.28 -17.72 -4.23
C GLU A 179 27.93 -16.90 -3.10
N GLY A 180 27.32 -16.85 -1.91
CA GLY A 180 27.82 -16.07 -0.78
C GLY A 180 27.57 -14.56 -0.91
N ILE A 181 26.61 -14.15 -1.75
CA ILE A 181 26.18 -12.76 -1.89
C ILE A 181 24.85 -12.58 -1.17
N ASP A 182 24.87 -11.86 -0.05
CA ASP A 182 23.68 -11.55 0.74
C ASP A 182 23.06 -10.21 0.28
N ILE A 183 21.78 -10.24 -0.07
CA ILE A 183 21.00 -9.05 -0.47
C ILE A 183 19.70 -9.07 0.32
N GLY A 184 19.32 -7.96 0.95
CA GLY A 184 18.05 -7.83 1.65
C GLY A 184 16.91 -7.45 0.71
N PHE A 185 15.67 -7.69 1.12
CA PHE A 185 14.49 -7.26 0.37
C PHE A 185 13.37 -6.80 1.30
N ILE A 186 12.84 -5.61 1.05
CA ILE A 186 11.65 -5.08 1.70
C ILE A 186 10.54 -4.92 0.67
N GLN A 187 9.47 -5.69 0.83
CA GLN A 187 8.25 -5.54 0.08
C GLN A 187 7.35 -4.50 0.76
N ILE A 188 7.05 -3.41 0.08
CA ILE A 188 6.06 -2.42 0.52
C ILE A 188 4.67 -2.89 0.09
N LYS A 189 3.77 -3.07 1.06
CA LYS A 189 2.37 -3.46 0.81
C LYS A 189 1.42 -2.28 0.95
N LEU A 190 1.54 -1.53 2.03
CA LEU A 190 0.81 -0.28 2.24
C LEU A 190 1.56 0.87 1.56
N LEU A 191 1.07 1.30 0.40
CA LEU A 191 1.71 2.32 -0.44
C LEU A 191 1.26 3.73 -0.04
N HIS A 192 0.03 3.87 0.45
CA HIS A 192 -0.50 5.10 1.01
C HIS A 192 -1.55 4.77 2.10
N PRO A 193 -1.47 5.37 3.30
CA PRO A 193 -0.39 6.21 3.80
C PRO A 193 0.92 5.43 3.92
N PHE A 194 2.05 6.03 3.57
CA PHE A 194 3.33 5.33 3.51
C PHE A 194 3.87 5.06 4.94
N PRO A 195 4.35 3.84 5.25
CA PRO A 195 4.81 3.46 6.59
C PRO A 195 6.24 3.93 6.90
N THR A 196 6.42 5.25 6.93
CA THR A 196 7.74 5.91 7.03
C THR A 196 8.60 5.40 8.18
N GLU A 197 8.08 5.44 9.42
CA GLU A 197 8.88 5.11 10.60
C GLU A 197 9.28 3.63 10.62
N TYR A 198 8.36 2.74 10.22
CA TYR A 198 8.66 1.32 10.15
C TYR A 198 9.70 1.02 9.06
N VAL A 199 9.55 1.58 7.86
CA VAL A 199 10.52 1.39 6.77
C VAL A 199 11.88 1.98 7.11
N LYS A 200 11.94 3.15 7.75
CA LYS A 200 13.21 3.71 8.28
C LYS A 200 13.87 2.76 9.27
N SER A 201 13.09 2.15 10.17
CA SER A 201 13.63 1.20 11.15
C SER A 201 14.26 -0.03 10.50
N LEU A 202 13.67 -0.54 9.42
CA LEU A 202 14.21 -1.67 8.66
C LEU A 202 15.48 -1.30 7.86
N LEU A 203 15.60 -0.04 7.43
CA LEU A 203 16.70 0.42 6.57
C LEU A 203 17.85 1.09 7.29
N LYS A 204 17.87 1.06 8.62
CA LYS A 204 18.86 1.74 9.45
C LYS A 204 20.30 1.40 9.04
N ASP A 205 20.56 0.13 8.74
CA ASP A 205 21.91 -0.38 8.45
C ASP A 205 22.14 -0.64 6.95
N ALA A 206 21.14 -0.42 6.10
CA ALA A 206 21.25 -0.61 4.65
C ALA A 206 22.11 0.49 4.02
N LYS A 207 23.17 0.10 3.29
CA LYS A 207 24.11 1.04 2.66
C LYS A 207 23.70 1.42 1.24
N ILE A 208 23.27 0.45 0.45
CA ILE A 208 22.86 0.60 -0.94
C ILE A 208 21.39 0.20 -1.07
N LEU A 209 20.56 1.11 -1.59
CA LEU A 209 19.15 0.85 -1.87
C LEU A 209 18.92 0.63 -3.36
N ILE A 210 18.18 -0.42 -3.66
CA ILE A 210 17.86 -0.83 -5.03
C ILE A 210 16.34 -0.84 -5.19
N ASP A 211 15.82 -0.02 -6.08
CA ASP A 211 14.39 -0.01 -6.42
C ASP A 211 14.15 -0.92 -7.63
N ILE A 212 13.26 -1.89 -7.48
CA ILE A 212 12.92 -2.82 -8.55
C ILE A 212 11.45 -2.64 -8.91
N GLU A 213 11.14 -2.19 -10.13
CA GLU A 213 9.75 -1.94 -10.52
C GLU A 213 9.45 -2.19 -12.00
N ALA A 214 8.22 -2.64 -12.27
CA ALA A 214 7.70 -2.81 -13.63
C ALA A 214 7.16 -1.49 -14.22
N ASN A 215 7.94 -0.42 -14.18
CA ASN A 215 7.59 0.85 -14.81
C ASN A 215 8.83 1.66 -15.24
N TYR A 216 8.64 2.66 -16.09
CA TYR A 216 9.74 3.49 -16.57
C TYR A 216 10.28 4.47 -15.51
N SER A 217 9.42 5.01 -14.65
CA SER A 217 9.73 6.23 -13.90
C SER A 217 10.20 6.03 -12.47
N GLY A 218 10.29 4.78 -11.97
CA GLY A 218 10.63 4.50 -10.57
C GLY A 218 9.61 5.11 -9.62
N GLN A 219 8.33 4.76 -9.80
CA GLN A 219 7.22 5.38 -9.07
C GLN A 219 7.28 5.14 -7.57
N LEU A 220 7.60 3.94 -7.11
CA LEU A 220 7.84 3.64 -5.70
C LEU A 220 9.08 4.39 -5.22
N GLY A 221 10.17 4.42 -6.00
CA GLY A 221 11.36 5.21 -5.67
C GLY A 221 11.05 6.69 -5.38
N LYS A 222 10.10 7.29 -6.10
CA LYS A 222 9.63 8.68 -5.85
C LYS A 222 8.84 8.82 -4.56
N ILE A 223 7.88 7.92 -4.30
CA ILE A 223 7.12 7.89 -3.04
C ILE A 223 8.07 7.66 -1.86
N PHE A 224 9.01 6.73 -2.01
CA PHE A 224 10.04 6.43 -1.03
C PHE A 224 10.85 7.68 -0.70
N LYS A 225 11.40 8.38 -1.70
CA LYS A 225 12.15 9.62 -1.50
C LYS A 225 11.33 10.68 -0.76
N GLN A 226 10.07 10.87 -1.15
CA GLN A 226 9.17 11.84 -0.52
C GLN A 226 8.98 11.57 0.98
N ASN A 227 8.89 10.30 1.39
CA ASN A 227 8.58 9.92 2.77
C ASN A 227 9.82 9.68 3.64
N ILE A 228 10.88 9.09 3.05
CA ILE A 228 12.09 8.71 3.77
C ILE A 228 13.16 9.79 3.72
N SER A 229 13.10 10.70 2.73
CA SER A 229 14.14 11.70 2.46
C SER A 229 15.52 11.09 2.17
N ARG A 230 15.53 9.89 1.57
CA ARG A 230 16.72 9.19 1.07
C ARG A 230 16.51 8.84 -0.41
N ASP A 231 17.54 9.07 -1.20
CA ASP A 231 17.57 8.67 -2.61
C ASP A 231 17.79 7.16 -2.76
N ILE A 232 17.23 6.59 -3.82
CA ILE A 232 17.55 5.24 -4.27
C ILE A 232 18.87 5.30 -5.05
N ASP A 233 19.77 4.35 -4.79
CA ASP A 233 21.09 4.31 -5.40
C ASP A 233 21.06 3.70 -6.81
N TYR A 234 20.27 2.62 -6.98
CA TYR A 234 20.11 1.91 -8.25
C TYR A 234 18.64 1.59 -8.54
N HIS A 235 18.26 1.67 -9.81
CA HIS A 235 16.96 1.21 -10.28
C HIS A 235 17.11 0.02 -11.24
N ILE A 236 16.38 -1.07 -11.00
CA ILE A 236 16.21 -2.18 -11.94
C ILE A 236 14.77 -2.13 -12.44
N LEU A 237 14.60 -1.74 -13.71
CA LEU A 237 13.30 -1.38 -14.25
C LEU A 237 12.94 -2.23 -15.46
N LYS A 238 11.65 -2.53 -15.60
CA LYS A 238 11.12 -3.21 -16.78
C LYS A 238 9.82 -2.56 -17.24
N TYR A 239 9.72 -2.30 -18.54
CA TYR A 239 8.55 -1.66 -19.14
C TYR A 239 8.28 -2.21 -20.54
N THR A 240 8.68 -3.47 -20.80
CA THR A 240 8.43 -4.17 -22.05
C THR A 240 7.04 -4.82 -22.12
N GLY A 241 6.29 -4.81 -21.02
CA GLY A 241 5.01 -5.52 -20.89
C GLY A 241 5.14 -7.00 -20.53
N ARG A 242 6.38 -7.53 -20.41
CA ARG A 242 6.65 -8.89 -19.93
C ARG A 242 7.01 -8.87 -18.44
N GLY A 243 6.66 -9.95 -17.73
CA GLY A 243 7.06 -10.15 -16.34
C GLY A 243 8.58 -10.18 -16.19
N MET A 244 9.07 -9.74 -15.02
CA MET A 244 10.49 -9.87 -14.69
C MET A 244 10.81 -11.33 -14.38
N THR A 245 11.96 -11.82 -14.86
CA THR A 245 12.47 -13.14 -14.51
C THR A 245 13.49 -13.04 -13.37
N SER A 246 13.60 -14.08 -12.56
CA SER A 246 14.62 -14.14 -11.50
C SER A 246 16.03 -14.06 -12.06
N THR A 247 16.29 -14.63 -13.24
CA THR A 247 17.59 -14.57 -13.93
C THR A 247 17.99 -13.14 -14.31
N GLU A 248 17.06 -12.34 -14.85
CA GLU A 248 17.35 -10.95 -15.19
C GLU A 248 17.67 -10.11 -13.94
N ILE A 249 16.90 -10.32 -12.86
CA ILE A 249 17.12 -9.64 -11.60
C ILE A 249 18.46 -10.05 -10.99
N TYR A 250 18.76 -11.36 -10.96
CA TYR A 250 20.03 -11.91 -10.51
C TYR A 250 21.22 -11.26 -11.24
N ASP A 251 21.18 -11.20 -12.57
CA ASP A 251 22.28 -10.64 -13.37
C ASP A 251 22.50 -9.16 -13.07
N SER A 252 21.41 -8.38 -12.96
CA SER A 252 21.49 -6.96 -12.62
C SER A 252 21.99 -6.71 -11.20
N LEU A 253 21.49 -7.48 -10.21
CA LEU A 253 21.95 -7.39 -8.83
C LEU A 253 23.44 -7.73 -8.70
N LYS A 254 23.89 -8.79 -9.39
CA LYS A 254 25.30 -9.17 -9.40
C LYS A 254 26.19 -8.08 -10.00
N LYS A 255 25.77 -7.45 -11.10
CA LYS A 255 26.48 -6.28 -11.65
C LYS A 255 26.56 -5.12 -10.66
N ILE A 256 25.50 -4.87 -9.88
CA ILE A 256 25.49 -3.80 -8.87
C ILE A 256 26.51 -4.11 -7.76
N VAL A 257 26.50 -5.34 -7.23
CA VAL A 257 27.45 -5.77 -6.19
C VAL A 257 28.90 -5.73 -6.69
N GLU A 258 29.14 -6.11 -7.94
CA GLU A 258 30.46 -6.03 -8.57
C GLU A 258 30.87 -4.61 -9.01
N ASN A 259 30.02 -3.60 -8.76
CA ASN A 259 30.22 -2.21 -9.16
C ASN A 259 30.43 -2.01 -10.68
N LYS A 260 29.75 -2.83 -11.49
CA LYS A 260 29.75 -2.79 -12.96
C LYS A 260 28.44 -2.29 -13.56
N ALA A 261 27.39 -2.15 -12.74
CA ALA A 261 26.08 -1.68 -13.18
C ALA A 261 26.05 -0.18 -13.40
N THR A 262 25.16 0.25 -14.29
CA THR A 262 24.75 1.65 -14.33
C THR A 262 23.74 1.92 -13.21
N LYS A 263 23.49 3.20 -12.87
CA LYS A 263 22.43 3.55 -11.90
C LYS A 263 21.03 3.07 -12.31
N ARG A 264 20.82 2.75 -13.59
CA ARG A 264 19.53 2.37 -14.15
C ARG A 264 19.70 1.18 -15.09
N GLU A 265 19.48 -0.02 -14.56
CA GLU A 265 19.46 -1.25 -15.35
C GLU A 265 18.06 -1.46 -15.92
N VAL A 266 17.96 -1.65 -17.24
CA VAL A 266 16.69 -1.90 -17.93
C VAL A 266 16.63 -3.35 -18.40
N LEU A 267 15.66 -4.08 -17.89
CA LEU A 267 15.44 -5.49 -18.21
C LEU A 267 14.68 -5.64 -19.54
N SER A 268 15.00 -6.69 -20.31
CA SER A 268 14.53 -6.83 -21.69
C SER A 268 14.14 -8.26 -22.11
N HIS A 269 14.38 -9.30 -21.30
CA HIS A 269 14.02 -10.66 -21.68
C HIS A 269 12.49 -10.87 -21.75
N GLY A 270 12.08 -11.89 -22.49
CA GLY A 270 10.69 -12.24 -22.76
C GLY A 270 10.41 -12.21 -24.26
N ALA A 271 9.75 -13.25 -24.76
CA ALA A 271 9.39 -13.39 -26.18
C ALA A 271 8.42 -12.31 -26.66
#